data_AF-A0A844T6Y2-F1
#
_entry.id   AF-A0A844T6Y2-F1
#
_cell.length_a   1.000
_cell.length_b   1.000
_cell.length_c   1.000
_cell.angle_alpha   90.00
_cell.angle_beta   90.00
_cell.angle_gamma   90.00
#
_symmetry.space_group_name_H-M   'P 1'
#
loop_
_entity.id
_entity.type
_entity.pdbx_description
1 polymer ?
#
loop_
_entity_poly.entity_id
_entity_poly.type
_entity_poly.pdbx_seq_one_letter_code
_entity_poly.pdbx_strand_id
1 'polypeptide(L)'
;MENAASDRVAARLDEGNDPCGLIVTDLVALIGHVQASLQLIEAAIAREALLAARQADADTVVLDDVTPRYLTASTALKACDAGLGTALDRLRDSGAAARLLN
;
A
#
# COMPACT_ATOMS: atom_id res chain seq x y z
N MET A 1 -54.23 1.77 -17.40
CA MET A 1 -53.60 1.76 -16.06
C MET A 1 -52.20 1.22 -16.23
N GLU A 2 -51.24 2.14 -16.16
CA GLU A 2 -49.84 2.00 -16.57
C GLU A 2 -48.99 1.52 -15.39
N ASN A 3 -48.23 0.44 -15.58
CA ASN A 3 -47.39 -0.15 -14.54
C ASN A 3 -46.05 0.60 -14.45
N ALA A 4 -46.04 1.73 -13.74
CA ALA A 4 -44.85 2.56 -13.49
C ALA A 4 -44.05 2.16 -12.23
N ALA A 5 -44.03 0.87 -11.86
CA ALA A 5 -43.44 0.41 -10.60
C ALA A 5 -42.22 -0.53 -10.74
N SER A 6 -41.93 -1.05 -11.94
CA SER A 6 -40.79 -1.98 -12.13
C SER A 6 -39.47 -1.29 -12.48
N ASP A 7 -39.50 -0.07 -13.00
CA ASP A 7 -38.30 0.60 -13.51
C ASP A 7 -37.43 1.24 -12.40
N ARG A 8 -38.03 1.61 -11.27
CA ARG A 8 -37.31 2.27 -10.17
C ARG A 8 -36.58 1.34 -9.20
N VAL A 9 -36.77 0.03 -9.32
CA VAL A 9 -36.16 -0.97 -8.41
C VAL A 9 -34.81 -1.46 -8.94
N ALA A 10 -34.57 -1.39 -10.26
CA ALA A 10 -33.27 -1.74 -10.84
C ALA A 10 -32.16 -0.72 -10.46
N ALA A 11 -32.52 0.52 -10.14
CA ALA A 11 -31.58 1.59 -9.83
C ALA A 11 -31.00 1.57 -8.40
N ARG A 12 -31.34 0.57 -7.55
CA ARG A 12 -30.99 0.60 -6.12
C ARG A 12 -30.09 -0.54 -5.62
N LEU A 13 -29.59 -1.42 -6.50
CA LEU A 13 -28.83 -2.60 -6.05
C LEU A 13 -27.34 -2.63 -6.43
N ASP A 14 -26.83 -1.66 -7.18
CA ASP A 14 -25.43 -1.74 -7.68
C ASP A 14 -24.46 -0.71 -7.06
N GLU A 15 -24.97 0.24 -6.25
CA GLU A 15 -24.15 1.35 -5.75
C GLU A 15 -23.19 0.97 -4.61
N GLY A 16 -23.34 -0.25 -4.07
CA GLY A 16 -22.48 -0.81 -3.02
C GLY A 16 -21.51 -1.89 -3.49
N ASN A 17 -21.53 -2.26 -4.77
CA ASN A 17 -20.73 -3.37 -5.31
C ASN A 17 -20.00 -2.98 -6.60
N ASP A 18 -19.53 -1.74 -6.72
CA ASP A 18 -18.54 -1.41 -7.76
C ASP A 18 -17.26 -2.22 -7.47
N PRO A 19 -16.97 -3.29 -8.24
CA PRO A 19 -15.81 -4.13 -7.97
C PRO A 19 -14.52 -3.34 -8.11
N CYS A 20 -14.52 -2.30 -8.95
CA CYS A 20 -13.38 -1.39 -9.10
C CYS A 20 -13.15 -0.59 -7.82
N GLY A 21 -14.20 -0.02 -7.23
CA GLY A 21 -14.15 0.68 -5.95
C GLY A 21 -13.63 -0.18 -4.79
N LEU A 22 -14.04 -1.46 -4.74
CA LEU A 22 -13.54 -2.42 -3.76
C LEU A 22 -12.03 -2.70 -3.94
N ILE A 23 -11.59 -2.95 -5.17
CA ILE A 23 -10.17 -3.18 -5.50
C ILE A 23 -9.33 -1.93 -5.17
N VAL A 24 -9.82 -0.74 -5.50
CA VAL A 24 -9.15 0.53 -5.18
C VAL A 24 -9.00 0.71 -3.67
N THR A 25 -10.05 0.41 -2.90
CA THR A 25 -10.02 0.52 -1.44
C THR A 25 -9.02 -0.47 -0.83
N ASP A 26 -9.02 -1.72 -1.31
CA ASP A 26 -8.08 -2.75 -0.87
C ASP A 26 -6.62 -2.37 -1.19
N LEU A 27 -6.34 -1.90 -2.42
CA LEU A 27 -5.00 -1.44 -2.81
C LEU A 27 -4.51 -0.27 -1.94
N VAL A 28 -5.37 0.69 -1.62
CA VAL A 28 -5.02 1.81 -0.73
C VAL A 28 -4.69 1.31 0.67
N ALA A 29 -5.46 0.36 1.21
CA ALA A 29 -5.18 -0.25 2.50
C ALA A 29 -3.85 -1.02 2.49
N LEU A 30 -3.58 -1.78 1.42
CA LEU A 30 -2.34 -2.53 1.26
C LEU A 30 -1.12 -1.61 1.15
N ILE A 31 -1.20 -0.52 0.38
CA ILE A 31 -0.16 0.52 0.32
C ILE A 31 0.13 1.06 1.73
N GLY A 32 -0.92 1.41 2.49
CA GLY A 32 -0.74 1.87 3.87
C GLY A 32 -0.04 0.84 4.77
N HIS A 33 -0.34 -0.45 4.59
CA HIS A 33 0.32 -1.53 5.33
C HIS A 33 1.80 -1.71 4.95
N VAL A 34 2.12 -1.61 3.66
CA VAL A 34 3.51 -1.65 3.16
C VAL A 34 4.31 -0.48 3.72
N GLN A 35 3.73 0.73 3.73
CA GLN A 35 4.36 1.92 4.30
C GLN A 35 4.59 1.80 5.82
N ALA A 36 3.62 1.25 6.55
CA ALA A 36 3.79 0.97 7.98
C ALA A 36 4.92 -0.04 8.24
N SER A 37 5.02 -1.08 7.41
CA SER A 37 6.11 -2.07 7.49
C SER A 37 7.47 -1.43 7.21
N LEU A 38 7.54 -0.50 6.25
CA LEU A 38 8.76 0.24 5.96
C LEU A 38 9.22 1.08 7.15
N GLN A 39 8.29 1.76 7.84
CA GLN A 39 8.60 2.53 9.05
C GLN A 39 9.12 1.65 10.19
N LEU A 40 8.59 0.43 10.34
CA LEU A 40 9.09 -0.53 11.33
C LEU A 40 10.53 -0.97 11.02
N ILE A 41 10.85 -1.19 9.74
CA ILE A 41 12.22 -1.51 9.30
C ILE A 41 13.17 -0.34 9.58
N GLU A 42 12.77 0.89 9.23
CA GLU A 42 13.60 2.08 9.48
C GLU A 42 13.85 2.29 10.98
N ALA A 43 12.85 2.06 11.82
CA ALA A 43 13.00 2.09 13.27
C ALA A 43 13.93 0.97 13.80
N ALA A 44 13.91 -0.22 13.20
CA ALA A 44 14.81 -1.31 13.55
C ALA A 44 16.27 -0.95 13.22
N ILE A 45 16.53 -0.45 12.01
CA ILE A 45 17.87 0.02 11.58
C ILE A 45 18.38 1.11 12.53
N ALA A 46 17.55 2.12 12.84
CA ALA A 46 17.95 3.21 13.73
C ALA A 46 18.30 2.73 15.15
N ARG A 47 17.58 1.72 15.66
CA ARG A 47 17.88 1.10 16.96
C ARG A 47 19.20 0.34 16.94
N GLU A 48 19.47 -0.42 15.87
CA GLU A 48 20.72 -1.17 15.73
C GLU A 48 21.91 -0.23 15.60
N ALA A 49 21.79 0.85 14.81
CA ALA A 49 22.82 1.87 14.70
C ALA A 49 23.16 2.53 16.06
N LEU A 50 22.14 2.81 16.89
CA LEU A 50 22.34 3.35 18.24
C LEU A 50 23.06 2.36 19.16
N LEU A 51 22.72 1.07 19.09
CA LEU A 51 23.39 0.02 19.86
C LEU A 51 24.85 -0.15 19.42
N ALA A 52 25.10 -0.17 18.12
CA ALA A 52 26.45 -0.24 17.56
C ALA A 52 27.31 0.96 18.00
N ALA A 53 26.76 2.18 17.99
CA ALA A 53 27.45 3.38 18.45
C ALA A 53 27.85 3.31 19.93
N ARG A 54 27.00 2.73 20.79
CA ARG A 54 27.33 2.50 22.21
C ARG A 54 28.40 1.42 22.39
N GLN A 55 28.40 0.40 21.53
CA GLN A 55 29.34 -0.72 21.61
C GLN A 55 30.74 -0.35 21.09
N ALA A 56 30.83 0.58 20.14
CA ALA A 56 32.09 1.11 19.63
C ALA A 56 32.90 1.86 20.70
N ASP A 57 32.24 2.45 21.71
CA ASP A 57 32.88 3.08 22.88
C ASP A 57 33.59 2.05 23.78
N ALA A 58 33.23 0.77 23.65
CA ALA A 58 33.85 -0.35 24.38
C ALA A 58 34.99 -1.05 23.62
N ASP A 59 35.52 -0.44 22.55
CA ASP A 59 36.64 -0.94 21.71
C ASP A 59 36.38 -2.35 21.12
N THR A 60 35.10 -2.71 20.96
CA THR A 60 34.68 -3.99 20.36
C THR A 60 34.11 -3.75 18.97
N VAL A 61 34.75 -4.32 17.95
CA VAL A 61 34.28 -4.27 16.56
C VAL A 61 33.17 -5.31 16.38
N VAL A 62 31.92 -4.85 16.25
CA VAL A 62 30.77 -5.69 15.90
C VAL A 62 30.54 -5.62 14.39
N LEU A 63 30.56 -6.77 13.72
CA LEU A 63 30.20 -6.87 12.30
C LEU A 63 28.68 -6.80 12.17
N ASP A 64 28.19 -5.81 11.42
CA ASP A 64 26.77 -5.57 11.24
C ASP A 64 26.19 -6.45 10.13
N ASP A 65 25.81 -7.67 10.50
CA ASP A 65 25.15 -8.63 9.60
C ASP A 65 23.63 -8.39 9.46
N VAL A 66 23.06 -7.45 10.23
CA VAL A 66 21.61 -7.28 10.36
C VAL A 66 21.09 -6.10 9.53
N THR A 67 21.78 -4.96 9.51
CA THR A 67 21.42 -3.82 8.65
C THR A 67 21.32 -4.18 7.17
N PRO A 68 22.22 -4.97 6.56
CA PRO A 68 22.09 -5.36 5.15
C PRO A 68 20.79 -6.13 4.84
N ARG A 69 20.29 -6.90 5.80
CA ARG A 69 19.02 -7.64 5.64
C ARG A 69 17.82 -6.70 5.67
N TYR A 70 17.81 -5.76 6.62
CA TYR A 70 16.77 -4.75 6.70
C TYR A 70 16.77 -3.81 5.49
N LEU A 71 17.95 -3.46 4.96
CA LEU A 71 18.06 -2.68 3.72
C LEU A 71 17.50 -3.46 2.52
N THR A 72 17.82 -4.75 2.39
CA THR A 72 17.28 -5.58 1.30
C THR A 72 15.75 -5.66 1.39
N ALA A 73 15.20 -5.87 2.58
CA ALA A 73 13.76 -5.86 2.80
C ALA A 73 13.14 -4.49 2.51
N SER A 74 13.77 -3.38 2.93
CA SER A 74 13.35 -2.01 2.64
C SER A 74 13.26 -1.75 1.13
N THR A 75 14.28 -2.16 0.37
CA THR A 75 14.30 -2.02 -1.09
C THR A 75 13.16 -2.80 -1.75
N ALA A 76 12.91 -4.04 -1.32
CA ALA A 76 11.81 -4.84 -1.84
C ALA A 76 10.44 -4.21 -1.53
N LEU A 77 10.23 -3.69 -0.32
CA LEU A 77 8.99 -3.01 0.05
C LEU A 77 8.79 -1.69 -0.72
N LYS A 78 9.84 -0.90 -0.94
CA LYS A 78 9.77 0.31 -1.77
C LYS A 78 9.40 0.01 -3.22
N ALA A 79 9.93 -1.07 -3.79
CA ALA A 79 9.54 -1.52 -5.12
C ALA A 79 8.06 -1.98 -5.16
N CYS A 80 7.60 -2.63 -4.10
CA CYS A 80 6.19 -3.02 -3.94
C CYS A 80 5.27 -1.79 -3.86
N ASP A 81 5.59 -0.82 -3.01
CA ASP A 81 4.83 0.44 -2.86
C ASP A 81 4.69 1.18 -4.19
N ALA A 82 5.79 1.32 -4.95
CA ALA A 82 5.76 1.92 -6.28
C ALA A 82 4.90 1.14 -7.29
N GLY A 83 4.98 -0.20 -7.25
CA GLY A 83 4.18 -1.08 -8.11
C GLY A 83 2.68 -0.99 -7.80
N LEU A 84 2.33 -0.97 -6.51
CA LEU A 84 0.95 -0.81 -6.04
C LEU A 84 0.40 0.57 -6.39
N GLY A 85 1.20 1.63 -6.22
CA GLY A 85 0.84 2.98 -6.64
C GLY A 85 0.55 3.06 -8.15
N THR A 86 1.42 2.46 -8.97
CA THR A 86 1.21 2.38 -10.42
C THR A 86 -0.07 1.62 -10.78
N ALA A 87 -0.38 0.54 -10.07
CA ALA A 87 -1.62 -0.22 -10.28
C ALA A 87 -2.86 0.60 -9.92
N LEU A 88 -2.80 1.34 -8.81
CA LEU A 88 -3.87 2.21 -8.35
C LEU A 88 -4.15 3.36 -9.33
N ASP A 89 -3.10 4.00 -9.86
CA ASP A 89 -3.23 5.07 -10.84
C ASP A 89 -3.89 4.57 -12.12
N ARG A 90 -3.48 3.40 -12.63
CA ARG A 90 -4.12 2.79 -13.82
C ARG A 90 -5.60 2.47 -13.62
N LEU A 91 -5.98 2.01 -12.44
CA LEU A 91 -7.40 1.74 -12.12
C LEU A 91 -8.22 3.02 -12.08
N ARG A 92 -7.65 4.10 -11.51
CA ARG A 92 -8.28 5.42 -11.48
C ARG A 92 -8.43 6.03 -12.87
N ASP A 93 -7.40 5.92 -13.71
CA ASP A 93 -7.43 6.38 -15.10
C ASP A 93 -8.48 5.62 -15.92
N SER A 94 -8.58 4.30 -15.73
CA SER A 94 -9.57 3.45 -16.39
C SER A 94 -11.01 3.81 -15.97
N GLY A 95 -11.22 4.11 -14.68
CA GLY A 95 -12.51 4.59 -14.17
C GLY A 95 -12.87 5.99 -14.67
N ALA A 96 -11.90 6.90 -14.83
CA ALA A 96 -12.12 8.22 -15.40
C ALA A 96 -12.50 8.15 -16.88
N ALA A 97 -11.82 7.30 -17.65
CA ALA A 97 -12.15 7.05 -19.06
C ALA A 97 -13.56 6.44 -19.22
N ALA A 98 -13.93 5.47 -18.38
CA ALA A 98 -15.26 4.85 -18.41
C ALA A 98 -16.38 5.86 -18.07
N ARG A 99 -16.13 6.85 -17.20
CA ARG A 99 -17.10 7.90 -16.86
C ARG A 99 -17.26 8.98 -17.94
N LEU A 100 -16.28 9.17 -18.81
CA LEU A 100 -16.35 10.14 -19.92
C LEU A 100 -17.09 9.59 -21.16
N LEU A 101 -17.29 8.27 -21.24
CA LEU A 101 -17.94 7.59 -22.36
C LEU A 101 -19.43 7.27 -22.10
N ASN A 102 -19.95 7.59 -20.92
CA ASN A 102 -21.36 7.39 -20.52
C ASN A 102 -22.11 8.72 -20.41
#